data_AF-A0A840E3R0-F1
#
_entry.id   AF-A0A840E3R0-F1
#
_cell.length_a   1.000
_cell.length_b   1.000
_cell.length_c   1.000
_cell.angle_alpha   90.00
_cell.angle_beta   90.00
_cell.angle_gamma   90.00
#
_symmetry.space_group_name_H-M   'P 1'
#
loop_
_entity.id
_entity.type
_entity.pdbx_description
1 polymer ?
#
loop_
_entity_poly.entity_id
_entity_poly.type
_entity_poly.pdbx_seq_one_letter_code
_entity_poly.pdbx_strand_id
1 'polypeptide(L)'
;MTRTSLLLLCLTVFLTSCQDDDDPISIIDVPTSYSFERNGNQTVSFDGQTTRIAMAEELVAAFSDPGNSQEDLMNMFRNAGPNDEDVAPFATAELNASDKSIRSKIAASADYFSANATGSTAVRNDFEGWIAGQATEVFPRWNELAAPGEAGQLAVGSRVRYVNAKGLEYNQVFAKSLLGGLMLDQALNNYLSPAVLDAGTNRADNLAATTEDGKPYTSMEHKWDEAYGYLFGQSADPANPLATLGEDDQFLNEYIAAVDADTDFNGIAQTIFDAFLRGRAAIVAGDYGERDRQADIIREHLSRVIAVRGTFYLARGADATETETTRGGGFHALSEAYGFVYSLQFTRKPGTGAPYFSREEVQQLLATLTESSPNGLWDVTHDDIRSVAQLVSDRFGFSFDAAAN
;
A
#
# COMPACT_ATOMS: atom_id res chain seq x y z
N MET A 1 81.55 19.86 -45.80
CA MET A 1 80.22 19.93 -46.45
C MET A 1 79.39 18.76 -45.98
N THR A 2 78.52 18.96 -45.00
CA THR A 2 77.17 18.35 -44.90
C THR A 2 76.53 18.90 -43.62
N ARG A 3 75.34 19.46 -43.80
CA ARG A 3 74.52 20.13 -42.79
C ARG A 3 73.90 19.09 -41.87
N THR A 4 73.81 19.37 -40.57
CA THR A 4 72.93 18.63 -39.66
C THR A 4 72.01 19.64 -38.99
N SER A 5 70.78 19.67 -39.47
CA SER A 5 69.72 20.57 -39.03
C SER A 5 69.20 20.16 -37.65
N LEU A 6 69.04 21.18 -36.80
CA LEU A 6 68.36 21.15 -35.51
C LEU A 6 66.87 20.88 -35.74
N LEU A 7 66.33 19.75 -35.25
CA LEU A 7 64.90 19.46 -35.26
C LEU A 7 64.34 19.70 -33.85
N LEU A 8 63.50 20.73 -33.72
CA LEU A 8 62.78 21.10 -32.50
C LEU A 8 61.59 20.14 -32.34
N LEU A 9 61.61 19.32 -31.29
CA LEU A 9 60.51 18.40 -30.97
C LEU A 9 59.45 19.15 -30.14
N CYS A 10 58.38 19.62 -30.79
CA CYS A 10 57.17 20.09 -30.10
C CYS A 10 56.35 18.88 -29.63
N LEU A 11 56.27 18.68 -28.32
CA LEU A 11 55.45 17.67 -27.68
C LEU A 11 54.01 18.21 -27.49
N THR A 12 53.12 17.92 -28.44
CA THR A 12 51.67 18.13 -28.29
C THR A 12 51.08 16.96 -27.49
N VAL A 13 50.72 17.23 -26.23
CA VAL A 13 49.91 16.32 -25.41
C VAL A 13 48.46 16.46 -25.85
N PHE A 14 47.94 15.45 -26.55
CA PHE A 14 46.50 15.30 -26.76
C PHE A 14 45.90 14.72 -25.48
N LEU A 15 45.08 15.51 -24.79
CA LEU A 15 44.13 15.00 -23.81
C LEU A 15 43.01 14.29 -24.60
N THR A 16 43.08 12.96 -24.67
CA THR A 16 41.98 12.14 -25.15
C THR A 16 40.91 12.09 -24.06
N SER A 17 39.84 12.86 -24.25
CA SER A 17 38.59 12.67 -23.51
C SER A 17 38.08 11.27 -23.81
N CYS A 18 37.85 10.47 -22.77
CA CYS A 18 37.20 9.17 -22.90
C CYS A 18 35.80 9.38 -23.47
N GLN A 19 35.60 8.72 -24.60
CA GLN A 19 34.39 8.16 -25.18
C GLN A 19 33.18 8.14 -24.23
N ASP A 20 32.13 8.87 -24.60
CA ASP A 20 30.78 8.62 -24.10
C ASP A 20 30.41 7.18 -24.53
N ASP A 21 30.20 6.31 -23.54
CA ASP A 21 29.47 5.07 -23.74
C ASP A 21 27.99 5.45 -23.94
N ASP A 22 27.65 5.84 -25.17
CA ASP A 22 26.27 5.84 -25.64
C ASP A 22 25.80 4.38 -25.69
N ASP A 23 25.34 3.85 -24.55
CA ASP A 23 24.47 2.67 -24.54
C ASP A 23 23.36 2.93 -25.57
N PRO A 24 23.10 2.00 -26.51
CA PRO A 24 22.06 2.20 -27.49
C PRO A 24 20.75 2.45 -26.76
N ILE A 25 20.16 3.63 -26.94
CA ILE A 25 18.83 3.98 -26.40
C ILE A 25 17.87 2.89 -26.88
N SER A 26 17.51 1.97 -25.99
CA SER A 26 16.48 0.99 -26.28
C SER A 26 15.18 1.77 -26.48
N ILE A 27 14.63 1.74 -27.70
CA ILE A 27 13.33 2.33 -27.96
C ILE A 27 12.31 1.42 -27.28
N ILE A 28 11.80 1.87 -26.13
CA ILE A 28 10.73 1.16 -25.40
C ILE A 28 9.41 1.49 -26.10
N ASP A 29 8.79 0.48 -26.69
CA ASP A 29 7.43 0.58 -27.21
C ASP A 29 6.43 0.48 -26.04
N VAL A 30 5.90 1.63 -25.62
CA VAL A 30 4.94 1.71 -24.52
C VAL A 30 3.53 1.64 -25.11
N PRO A 31 2.73 0.60 -24.80
CA PRO A 31 1.36 0.52 -25.29
C PRO A 31 0.48 1.61 -24.67
N THR A 32 -0.71 1.84 -25.23
CA THR A 32 -1.65 2.87 -24.73
C THR A 32 -2.55 2.36 -23.60
N SER A 33 -2.63 1.05 -23.40
CA SER A 33 -3.38 0.37 -22.35
C SER A 33 -2.50 -0.71 -21.74
N TYR A 34 -2.84 -1.19 -20.54
CA TYR A 34 -2.11 -2.25 -19.84
C TYR A 34 -2.41 -3.64 -20.44
N SER A 35 -2.14 -3.77 -21.75
CA SER A 35 -2.38 -4.96 -22.56
C SER A 35 -1.05 -5.47 -23.11
N PHE A 36 -0.59 -6.59 -22.59
CA PHE A 36 0.68 -7.21 -22.98
C PHE A 36 0.45 -8.63 -23.48
N GLU A 37 0.98 -8.94 -24.65
CA GLU A 37 0.82 -10.25 -25.28
C GLU A 37 2.15 -10.89 -25.67
N ARG A 38 2.17 -12.23 -25.68
CA ARG A 38 3.27 -13.04 -26.22
C ARG A 38 2.67 -14.15 -27.07
N ASN A 39 3.06 -14.20 -28.35
CA ASN A 39 2.52 -15.15 -29.33
C ASN A 39 0.98 -15.15 -29.40
N GLY A 40 0.36 -13.98 -29.30
CA GLY A 40 -1.10 -13.80 -29.34
C GLY A 40 -1.84 -14.22 -28.07
N ASN A 41 -1.14 -14.50 -26.97
CA ASN A 41 -1.75 -14.79 -25.66
C ASN A 41 -1.47 -13.63 -24.70
N GLN A 42 -2.47 -13.23 -23.92
CA GLN A 42 -2.30 -12.24 -22.85
C GLN A 42 -1.33 -12.75 -21.78
N THR A 43 -0.43 -11.87 -21.34
CA THR A 43 0.63 -12.16 -20.37
C THR A 43 0.38 -11.55 -19.00
N VAL A 44 -0.57 -10.62 -18.89
CA VAL A 44 -0.93 -9.96 -17.63
C VAL A 44 -1.68 -10.95 -16.74
N SER A 45 -1.23 -11.13 -15.49
CA SER A 45 -1.83 -12.04 -14.52
C SER A 45 -1.58 -11.57 -13.10
N PHE A 46 -2.63 -11.58 -12.26
CA PHE A 46 -2.56 -11.16 -10.85
C PHE A 46 -3.73 -11.72 -10.02
N ASP A 47 -4.25 -12.90 -10.37
CA ASP A 47 -5.46 -13.48 -9.74
C ASP A 47 -5.35 -13.61 -8.21
N GLY A 48 -4.12 -13.81 -7.72
CA GLY A 48 -3.82 -13.87 -6.30
C GLY A 48 -4.00 -12.54 -5.56
N GLN A 49 -3.94 -11.41 -6.25
CA GLN A 49 -4.24 -10.08 -5.71
C GLN A 49 -5.74 -9.82 -5.73
N THR A 50 -6.41 -10.07 -6.85
CA THR A 50 -7.88 -10.04 -6.98
C THR A 50 -8.55 -10.82 -5.86
N THR A 51 -8.11 -12.07 -5.64
CA THR A 51 -8.65 -12.92 -4.56
C THR A 51 -8.43 -12.32 -3.18
N ARG A 52 -7.23 -11.79 -2.88
CA ARG A 52 -6.92 -11.25 -1.55
C ARG A 52 -7.67 -9.95 -1.26
N ILE A 53 -7.90 -9.12 -2.27
CA ILE A 53 -8.71 -7.90 -2.13
C ILE A 53 -10.15 -8.31 -1.81
N ALA A 54 -10.74 -9.23 -2.59
CA ALA A 54 -12.10 -9.73 -2.33
C ALA A 54 -12.24 -10.36 -0.93
N MET A 55 -11.28 -11.18 -0.49
CA MET A 55 -11.24 -11.72 0.87
C MET A 55 -11.21 -10.61 1.93
N ALA A 56 -10.40 -9.57 1.70
CA ALA A 56 -10.29 -8.44 2.62
C ALA A 56 -11.59 -7.63 2.68
N GLU A 57 -12.31 -7.49 1.57
CA GLU A 57 -13.61 -6.81 1.54
C GLU A 57 -14.67 -7.57 2.34
N GLU A 58 -14.78 -8.89 2.14
CA GLU A 58 -15.70 -9.73 2.92
C GLU A 58 -15.35 -9.69 4.42
N LEU A 59 -14.06 -9.75 4.78
CA LEU A 59 -13.64 -9.66 6.19
C LEU A 59 -13.97 -8.29 6.79
N VAL A 60 -13.69 -7.18 6.10
CA VAL A 60 -14.04 -5.83 6.58
C VAL A 60 -15.55 -5.69 6.77
N ALA A 61 -16.36 -6.28 5.89
CA ALA A 61 -17.82 -6.32 6.06
C ALA A 61 -18.23 -7.13 7.30
N ALA A 62 -17.58 -8.26 7.56
CA ALA A 62 -17.86 -9.12 8.71
C ALA A 62 -17.62 -8.44 10.08
N PHE A 63 -16.76 -7.42 10.15
CA PHE A 63 -16.60 -6.60 11.37
C PHE A 63 -17.89 -5.82 11.73
N SER A 64 -18.84 -5.69 10.80
CA SER A 64 -20.09 -4.97 11.04
C SER A 64 -21.27 -5.89 11.42
N ASP A 65 -21.02 -7.20 11.58
CA ASP A 65 -22.01 -8.18 11.97
C ASP A 65 -21.67 -8.80 13.34
N PRO A 66 -22.37 -8.41 14.43
CA PRO A 66 -22.12 -8.94 15.78
C PRO A 66 -22.54 -10.41 15.94
N GLY A 67 -23.09 -11.05 14.90
CA GLY A 67 -23.29 -12.49 14.84
C GLY A 67 -21.99 -13.29 14.68
N ASN A 68 -20.91 -12.65 14.20
CA ASN A 68 -19.61 -13.29 14.05
C ASN A 68 -18.87 -13.41 15.39
N SER A 69 -18.18 -14.52 15.58
CA SER A 69 -17.24 -14.71 16.69
C SER A 69 -15.82 -14.26 16.32
N GLN A 70 -14.93 -14.18 17.33
CA GLN A 70 -13.49 -13.97 17.09
C GLN A 70 -12.92 -15.06 16.15
N GLU A 71 -13.37 -16.30 16.31
CA GLU A 71 -12.90 -17.43 15.51
C GLU A 71 -13.35 -17.30 14.05
N ASP A 72 -14.59 -16.89 13.80
CA ASP A 72 -15.11 -16.68 12.44
C ASP A 72 -14.27 -15.64 11.68
N LEU A 73 -14.02 -14.48 12.32
CA LEU A 73 -13.20 -13.42 11.74
C LEU A 73 -11.73 -13.86 11.55
N MET A 74 -11.19 -14.64 12.47
CA MET A 74 -9.82 -15.16 12.37
C MET A 74 -9.68 -16.20 11.25
N ASN A 75 -10.70 -17.02 11.04
CA ASN A 75 -10.76 -17.99 9.94
C ASN A 75 -10.81 -17.26 8.59
N MET A 76 -11.59 -16.19 8.45
CA MET A 76 -11.54 -15.32 7.25
C MET A 76 -10.14 -14.73 7.04
N PHE A 77 -9.51 -14.23 8.10
CA PHE A 77 -8.17 -13.64 8.00
C PHE A 77 -7.11 -14.65 7.55
N ARG A 78 -7.22 -15.90 7.98
CA ARG A 78 -6.29 -17.01 7.68
C ARG A 78 -6.63 -17.78 6.42
N ASN A 79 -7.89 -17.74 5.99
CA ASN A 79 -8.52 -18.69 5.08
C ASN A 79 -8.27 -20.17 5.48
N ALA A 80 -8.24 -20.42 6.79
CA ALA A 80 -7.97 -21.72 7.38
C ALA A 80 -8.40 -21.69 8.85
N GLY A 81 -8.69 -22.86 9.42
CA GLY A 81 -8.93 -23.00 10.86
C GLY A 81 -7.66 -22.82 11.69
N PRO A 82 -7.77 -22.84 13.03
CA PRO A 82 -6.64 -22.60 13.93
C PRO A 82 -5.49 -23.61 13.83
N ASN A 83 -5.70 -24.78 13.25
CA ASN A 83 -4.71 -25.83 13.03
C ASN A 83 -4.41 -26.06 11.54
N ASP A 84 -4.61 -25.03 10.70
CA ASP A 84 -4.45 -25.06 9.24
C ASP A 84 -5.40 -26.04 8.53
N GLU A 85 -6.54 -26.37 9.15
CA GLU A 85 -7.59 -27.17 8.52
C GLU A 85 -8.42 -26.34 7.53
N ASP A 86 -8.91 -26.99 6.47
CA ASP A 86 -9.78 -26.35 5.48
C ASP A 86 -11.11 -25.93 6.14
N VAL A 87 -11.42 -24.64 6.02
CA VAL A 87 -12.69 -24.03 6.42
C VAL A 87 -13.26 -23.25 5.24
N ALA A 88 -14.55 -22.88 5.29
CA ALA A 88 -15.19 -22.09 4.25
C ALA A 88 -15.73 -20.77 4.83
N PRO A 89 -14.84 -19.82 5.19
CA PRO A 89 -15.23 -18.65 5.97
C PRO A 89 -15.81 -17.51 5.11
N PHE A 90 -15.75 -17.61 3.78
CA PHE A 90 -16.24 -16.63 2.83
C PHE A 90 -17.59 -17.03 2.23
N ALA A 91 -18.37 -16.04 1.79
CA ALA A 91 -19.64 -16.27 1.09
C ALA A 91 -19.43 -16.90 -0.29
N THR A 92 -18.32 -16.54 -0.95
CA THR A 92 -17.98 -16.97 -2.31
C THR A 92 -17.18 -18.27 -2.30
N ALA A 93 -17.64 -19.30 -3.02
CA ALA A 93 -17.00 -20.62 -3.03
C ALA A 93 -15.56 -20.59 -3.60
N GLU A 94 -15.31 -19.71 -4.57
CA GLU A 94 -14.01 -19.52 -5.19
C GLU A 94 -12.97 -18.97 -4.21
N LEU A 95 -13.37 -18.09 -3.28
CA LEU A 95 -12.47 -17.59 -2.24
C LEU A 95 -12.10 -18.71 -1.25
N ASN A 96 -13.08 -19.52 -0.83
CA ASN A 96 -12.86 -20.66 0.05
C ASN A 96 -11.96 -21.74 -0.57
N ALA A 97 -12.06 -21.95 -1.88
CA ALA A 97 -11.23 -22.92 -2.60
C ALA A 97 -9.79 -22.44 -2.87
N SER A 98 -9.50 -21.16 -2.63
CA SER A 98 -8.21 -20.56 -2.92
C SER A 98 -7.16 -20.89 -1.87
N ASP A 99 -5.89 -21.03 -2.28
CA ASP A 99 -4.74 -21.14 -1.38
C ASP A 99 -4.29 -19.77 -0.82
N LYS A 100 -4.97 -18.68 -1.20
CA LYS A 100 -4.64 -17.33 -0.75
C LYS A 100 -5.24 -17.07 0.64
N SER A 101 -4.57 -16.19 1.37
CA SER A 101 -5.06 -15.62 2.61
C SER A 101 -4.55 -14.21 2.79
N ILE A 102 -5.28 -13.41 3.57
CA ILE A 102 -4.89 -12.04 3.95
C ILE A 102 -3.65 -12.13 4.84
N ARG A 103 -3.73 -12.93 5.92
CA ARG A 103 -2.70 -13.05 6.95
C ARG A 103 -1.30 -13.38 6.42
N SER A 104 -1.21 -14.29 5.45
CA SER A 104 0.08 -14.74 4.90
C SER A 104 0.87 -13.62 4.21
N LYS A 105 0.18 -12.56 3.76
CA LYS A 105 0.80 -11.43 3.06
C LYS A 105 0.89 -10.15 3.87
N ILE A 106 0.41 -10.15 5.12
CA ILE A 106 0.63 -9.04 6.06
C ILE A 106 2.09 -9.00 6.47
N ALA A 107 2.74 -7.84 6.29
CA ALA A 107 4.13 -7.57 6.63
C ALA A 107 5.06 -8.72 6.19
N ALA A 108 5.00 -9.04 4.91
CA ALA A 108 5.64 -10.22 4.34
C ALA A 108 6.58 -9.88 3.17
N SER A 109 6.87 -8.59 2.97
CA SER A 109 7.74 -8.17 1.88
C SER A 109 9.19 -8.63 2.03
N ALA A 110 9.81 -8.86 0.88
CA ALA A 110 11.22 -9.20 0.80
C ALA A 110 12.10 -8.12 1.44
N ASP A 111 11.88 -6.85 1.14
CA ASP A 111 12.79 -5.78 1.57
C ASP A 111 12.72 -5.50 3.07
N TYR A 112 11.52 -5.52 3.67
CA TYR A 112 11.36 -5.12 5.07
C TYR A 112 11.28 -6.30 6.04
N PHE A 113 10.79 -7.46 5.59
CA PHE A 113 10.42 -8.55 6.49
C PHE A 113 11.13 -9.88 6.27
N SER A 114 11.83 -10.09 5.14
CA SER A 114 12.58 -11.34 4.90
C SER A 114 13.60 -11.65 6.00
N ALA A 115 14.27 -10.62 6.52
CA ALA A 115 15.23 -10.72 7.61
C ALA A 115 14.68 -10.21 8.97
N ASN A 116 13.41 -9.81 9.04
CA ASN A 116 12.78 -9.22 10.22
C ASN A 116 11.51 -9.97 10.63
N ALA A 117 11.68 -11.24 10.99
CA ALA A 117 10.57 -12.09 11.43
C ALA A 117 9.86 -11.51 12.68
N THR A 118 10.60 -10.89 13.61
CA THR A 118 10.02 -10.27 14.80
C THR A 118 9.08 -9.11 14.45
N GLY A 119 9.50 -8.22 13.55
CA GLY A 119 8.64 -7.12 13.08
C GLY A 119 7.42 -7.64 12.32
N SER A 120 7.60 -8.66 11.48
CA SER A 120 6.50 -9.32 10.76
C SER A 120 5.45 -9.91 11.72
N THR A 121 5.90 -10.63 12.74
CA THR A 121 5.02 -11.15 13.80
C THR A 121 4.34 -10.03 14.58
N ALA A 122 5.05 -8.95 14.93
CA ALA A 122 4.47 -7.83 15.65
C ALA A 122 3.33 -7.16 14.86
N VAL A 123 3.52 -6.91 13.56
CA VAL A 123 2.44 -6.38 12.70
C VAL A 123 1.24 -7.33 12.67
N ARG A 124 1.46 -8.63 12.42
CA ARG A 124 0.36 -9.61 12.37
C ARG A 124 -0.40 -9.66 13.69
N ASN A 125 0.30 -9.58 14.82
CA ASN A 125 -0.33 -9.54 16.14
C ASN A 125 -1.19 -8.28 16.33
N ASP A 126 -0.82 -7.13 15.76
CA ASP A 126 -1.66 -5.93 15.79
C ASP A 126 -3.00 -6.18 15.06
N PHE A 127 -2.96 -6.75 13.85
CA PHE A 127 -4.16 -7.12 13.09
C PHE A 127 -5.02 -8.15 13.81
N GLU A 128 -4.41 -9.21 14.35
CA GLU A 128 -5.10 -10.22 15.14
C GLU A 128 -5.72 -9.61 16.41
N GLY A 129 -5.06 -8.63 17.01
CA GLY A 129 -5.55 -7.87 18.15
C GLY A 129 -6.79 -7.03 17.82
N TRP A 130 -6.85 -6.37 16.67
CA TRP A 130 -8.04 -5.62 16.25
C TRP A 130 -9.22 -6.54 15.92
N ILE A 131 -8.97 -7.70 15.31
CA ILE A 131 -9.99 -8.74 15.11
C ILE A 131 -10.56 -9.20 16.46
N ALA A 132 -9.67 -9.53 17.40
CA ALA A 132 -10.09 -9.95 18.74
C ALA A 132 -10.87 -8.84 19.45
N GLY A 133 -10.36 -7.61 19.45
CA GLY A 133 -11.00 -6.46 20.07
C GLY A 133 -12.40 -6.19 19.52
N GLN A 134 -12.62 -6.31 18.21
CA GLN A 134 -13.96 -6.19 17.64
C GLN A 134 -14.93 -7.21 18.24
N ALA A 135 -14.51 -8.48 18.30
CA ALA A 135 -15.35 -9.57 18.77
C ALA A 135 -15.57 -9.56 20.29
N THR A 136 -14.57 -9.15 21.07
CA THR A 136 -14.61 -9.27 22.54
C THR A 136 -14.97 -7.99 23.26
N GLU A 137 -14.76 -6.82 22.64
CA GLU A 137 -15.03 -5.51 23.26
C GLU A 137 -16.28 -4.84 22.65
N VAL A 138 -16.42 -4.89 21.32
CA VAL A 138 -17.43 -4.12 20.59
C VAL A 138 -18.72 -4.91 20.39
N PHE A 139 -18.67 -6.14 19.85
CA PHE A 139 -19.87 -6.96 19.61
C PHE A 139 -20.73 -7.20 20.85
N PRO A 140 -20.17 -7.48 22.06
CA PRO A 140 -20.99 -7.65 23.26
C PRO A 140 -21.74 -6.37 23.68
N ARG A 141 -21.28 -5.20 23.22
CA ARG A 141 -21.81 -3.88 23.54
C ARG A 141 -22.52 -3.20 22.37
N TRP A 142 -22.91 -3.97 21.36
CA TRP A 142 -23.52 -3.46 20.13
C TRP A 142 -24.75 -2.58 20.36
N ASN A 143 -25.54 -2.86 21.41
CA ASN A 143 -26.75 -2.11 21.75
C ASN A 143 -26.57 -1.17 22.95
N GLU A 144 -25.35 -0.96 23.42
CA GLU A 144 -25.01 -0.06 24.53
C GLU A 144 -24.46 1.27 24.00
N LEU A 145 -24.65 2.36 24.75
CA LEU A 145 -24.05 3.65 24.39
C LEU A 145 -22.56 3.64 24.77
N ALA A 146 -21.70 4.15 23.88
CA ALA A 146 -20.30 4.32 24.20
C ALA A 146 -20.09 5.46 25.21
N ALA A 147 -19.10 5.31 26.07
CA ALA A 147 -18.63 6.34 27.00
C ALA A 147 -17.10 6.20 27.21
N PRO A 148 -16.42 7.21 27.79
CA PRO A 148 -15.00 7.05 28.16
C PRO A 148 -14.79 5.79 29.02
N GLY A 149 -13.97 4.85 28.53
CA GLY A 149 -13.73 3.56 29.19
C GLY A 149 -14.74 2.46 28.86
N GLU A 150 -15.77 2.73 28.06
CA GLU A 150 -16.83 1.80 27.70
C GLU A 150 -17.04 1.75 26.17
N ALA A 151 -16.88 0.57 25.58
CA ALA A 151 -17.20 0.34 24.17
C ALA A 151 -18.71 0.48 23.94
N GLY A 152 -19.12 0.75 22.69
CA GLY A 152 -20.54 0.82 22.34
C GLY A 152 -20.79 1.69 21.13
N GLN A 153 -22.02 2.18 21.02
CA GLN A 153 -22.50 2.93 19.88
C GLN A 153 -22.40 4.45 20.07
N LEU A 154 -22.04 5.17 19.00
CA LEU A 154 -22.09 6.63 18.88
C LEU A 154 -22.97 7.02 17.69
N ALA A 155 -23.92 7.93 17.91
CA ALA A 155 -24.77 8.43 16.85
C ALA A 155 -24.03 9.45 15.97
N VAL A 156 -24.19 9.34 14.66
CA VAL A 156 -23.67 10.30 13.66
C VAL A 156 -24.79 10.56 12.65
N GLY A 157 -25.60 11.60 12.90
CA GLY A 157 -26.81 11.84 12.14
C GLY A 157 -27.76 10.65 12.22
N SER A 158 -28.08 10.03 11.08
CA SER A 158 -28.90 8.81 11.00
C SER A 158 -28.10 7.51 11.02
N ARG A 159 -26.77 7.58 11.12
CA ARG A 159 -25.87 6.43 11.15
C ARG A 159 -25.38 6.17 12.57
N VAL A 160 -24.90 4.95 12.80
CA VAL A 160 -24.32 4.52 14.07
C VAL A 160 -22.87 4.10 13.83
N ARG A 161 -21.98 4.52 14.72
CA ARG A 161 -20.57 4.12 14.79
C ARG A 161 -20.35 3.23 16.00
N TYR A 162 -19.43 2.27 15.90
CA TYR A 162 -19.18 1.31 16.97
C TYR A 162 -17.71 1.39 17.38
N VAL A 163 -17.49 1.86 18.60
CA VAL A 163 -16.16 2.19 19.10
C VAL A 163 -15.79 1.34 20.30
N ASN A 164 -14.49 1.10 20.48
CA ASN A 164 -13.96 0.53 21.71
C ASN A 164 -13.97 1.55 22.86
N ALA A 165 -13.48 1.14 24.03
CA ALA A 165 -13.41 1.99 25.23
C ALA A 165 -12.60 3.30 25.05
N LYS A 166 -11.70 3.34 24.06
CA LYS A 166 -10.88 4.50 23.70
C LYS A 166 -11.43 5.33 22.53
N GLY A 167 -12.61 4.98 22.01
CA GLY A 167 -13.23 5.69 20.90
C GLY A 167 -12.80 5.22 19.50
N LEU A 168 -11.97 4.18 19.37
CA LEU A 168 -11.55 3.66 18.08
C LEU A 168 -12.57 2.69 17.47
N GLU A 169 -12.82 2.83 16.18
CA GLU A 169 -13.55 1.85 15.38
C GLU A 169 -12.57 0.79 14.82
N TYR A 170 -12.56 -0.43 15.38
CA TYR A 170 -11.62 -1.47 14.95
C TYR A 170 -11.77 -1.85 13.47
N ASN A 171 -12.97 -1.76 12.90
CA ASN A 171 -13.19 -2.00 11.47
C ASN A 171 -12.43 -0.98 10.60
N GLN A 172 -12.43 0.30 10.96
CA GLN A 172 -11.69 1.35 10.26
C GLN A 172 -10.18 1.17 10.45
N VAL A 173 -9.75 0.92 11.68
CA VAL A 173 -8.33 0.68 11.98
C VAL A 173 -7.80 -0.51 11.17
N PHE A 174 -8.53 -1.62 11.15
CA PHE A 174 -8.17 -2.81 10.40
C PHE A 174 -8.13 -2.53 8.89
N ALA A 175 -9.22 -2.00 8.33
CA ALA A 175 -9.35 -1.75 6.89
C ALA A 175 -8.26 -0.77 6.38
N LYS A 176 -8.04 0.34 7.07
CA LYS A 176 -7.06 1.34 6.64
C LYS A 176 -5.61 0.93 6.93
N SER A 177 -5.39 0.01 7.87
CA SER A 177 -4.07 -0.60 8.07
C SER A 177 -3.71 -1.63 6.99
N LEU A 178 -4.70 -2.29 6.37
CA LEU A 178 -4.46 -3.21 5.24
C LEU A 178 -3.84 -2.50 4.03
N LEU A 179 -4.18 -1.22 3.81
CA LEU A 179 -3.56 -0.40 2.77
C LEU A 179 -2.04 -0.43 2.85
N GLY A 180 -1.48 -0.22 4.04
CA GLY A 180 -0.03 -0.31 4.27
C GLY A 180 0.46 -1.74 4.40
N GLY A 181 -0.08 -2.47 5.38
CA GLY A 181 0.48 -3.74 5.84
C GLY A 181 0.31 -4.91 4.86
N LEU A 182 -0.64 -4.80 3.93
CA LEU A 182 -0.84 -5.77 2.86
C LEU A 182 -0.51 -5.14 1.50
N MET A 183 -1.26 -4.13 1.07
CA MET A 183 -1.25 -3.73 -0.34
C MET A 183 0.03 -2.99 -0.71
N LEU A 184 0.36 -1.94 0.04
CA LEU A 184 1.56 -1.14 -0.18
C LEU A 184 2.83 -1.94 0.09
N ASP A 185 2.87 -2.70 1.18
CA ASP A 185 4.03 -3.55 1.50
C ASP A 185 4.33 -4.54 0.38
N GLN A 186 3.30 -5.23 -0.11
CA GLN A 186 3.48 -6.20 -1.20
C GLN A 186 3.78 -5.51 -2.53
N ALA A 187 3.10 -4.44 -2.90
CA ALA A 187 3.40 -3.74 -4.15
C ALA A 187 4.83 -3.14 -4.14
N LEU A 188 5.14 -2.29 -3.15
CA LEU A 188 6.35 -1.47 -3.17
C LEU A 188 7.63 -2.18 -2.70
N ASN A 189 7.50 -2.97 -1.64
CA ASN A 189 8.63 -3.55 -0.90
C ASN A 189 8.84 -5.04 -1.23
N ASN A 190 7.89 -5.66 -1.93
CA ASN A 190 8.01 -7.03 -2.42
C ASN A 190 8.10 -7.05 -3.95
N TYR A 191 6.99 -6.86 -4.65
CA TYR A 191 6.86 -7.18 -6.07
C TYR A 191 7.61 -6.21 -6.99
N LEU A 192 7.74 -4.94 -6.60
CA LEU A 192 8.58 -3.96 -7.30
C LEU A 192 10.06 -3.98 -6.83
N SER A 193 10.42 -4.83 -5.87
CA SER A 193 11.80 -4.90 -5.37
C SER A 193 12.71 -5.64 -6.37
N PRO A 194 13.92 -5.12 -6.66
CA PRO A 194 14.96 -5.89 -7.34
C PRO A 194 15.28 -7.22 -6.66
N ALA A 195 15.14 -7.31 -5.33
CA ALA A 195 15.33 -8.56 -4.58
C ALA A 195 14.34 -9.66 -4.98
N VAL A 196 13.20 -9.29 -5.60
CA VAL A 196 12.16 -10.21 -6.08
C VAL A 196 12.16 -10.28 -7.61
N LEU A 197 12.27 -9.15 -8.29
CA LEU A 197 12.28 -9.05 -9.74
C LEU A 197 13.51 -9.73 -10.35
N ASP A 198 14.69 -9.52 -9.76
CA ASP A 198 15.97 -10.07 -10.24
C ASP A 198 16.38 -11.37 -9.52
N ALA A 199 15.50 -11.93 -8.68
CA ALA A 199 15.78 -13.16 -7.93
C ALA A 199 16.05 -14.36 -8.84
N GLY A 200 17.02 -15.19 -8.46
CA GLY A 200 17.31 -16.43 -9.17
C GLY A 200 17.68 -16.21 -10.63
N THR A 201 16.95 -16.86 -11.54
CA THR A 201 17.16 -16.76 -13.00
C THR A 201 16.27 -15.73 -13.67
N ASN A 202 15.40 -15.02 -12.94
CA ASN A 202 14.36 -14.16 -13.50
C ASN A 202 14.83 -13.20 -14.59
N ARG A 203 15.97 -12.53 -14.36
CA ARG A 203 16.55 -11.59 -15.34
C ARG A 203 17.07 -12.29 -16.59
N ALA A 204 17.75 -13.42 -16.43
CA ALA A 204 18.25 -14.21 -17.55
C ALA A 204 17.09 -14.83 -18.35
N ASP A 205 16.08 -15.35 -17.65
CA ASP A 205 14.89 -15.94 -18.26
C ASP A 205 14.08 -14.88 -19.01
N ASN A 206 13.93 -13.67 -18.45
CA ASN A 206 13.26 -12.57 -19.13
C ASN A 206 14.00 -12.14 -20.41
N LEU A 207 15.33 -11.94 -20.36
CA LEU A 207 16.14 -11.65 -21.56
C LEU A 207 16.07 -12.76 -22.61
N ALA A 208 16.01 -14.02 -22.19
CA ALA A 208 15.88 -15.17 -23.07
C ALA A 208 14.42 -15.45 -23.49
N ALA A 209 13.46 -14.62 -23.07
CA ALA A 209 12.03 -14.84 -23.24
C ALA A 209 11.53 -16.23 -22.76
N THR A 210 12.19 -16.80 -21.75
CA THR A 210 11.83 -18.07 -21.11
C THR A 210 10.65 -17.84 -20.16
N THR A 211 9.52 -18.48 -20.45
CA THR A 211 8.28 -18.34 -19.68
C THR A 211 8.23 -19.31 -18.50
N GLU A 212 7.39 -19.01 -17.52
CA GLU A 212 7.05 -20.00 -16.48
C GLU A 212 6.32 -21.20 -17.11
N ASP A 213 6.43 -22.37 -16.46
CA ASP A 213 5.87 -23.62 -17.00
C ASP A 213 4.34 -23.51 -17.22
N GLY A 214 3.91 -23.80 -18.44
CA GLY A 214 2.50 -23.68 -18.85
C GLY A 214 1.93 -22.26 -18.86
N LYS A 215 2.74 -21.21 -18.71
CA LYS A 215 2.31 -19.81 -18.69
C LYS A 215 2.88 -19.00 -19.87
N PRO A 216 2.18 -17.95 -20.34
CA PRO A 216 2.64 -17.14 -21.47
C PRO A 216 3.63 -16.03 -21.06
N TYR A 217 3.85 -15.83 -19.76
CA TYR A 217 4.70 -14.78 -19.19
C TYR A 217 6.00 -15.34 -18.60
N THR A 218 7.03 -14.50 -18.53
CA THR A 218 8.22 -14.74 -17.70
C THR A 218 7.91 -14.43 -16.23
N SER A 219 8.73 -14.92 -15.31
CA SER A 219 8.50 -14.68 -13.87
C SER A 219 8.59 -13.20 -13.48
N MET A 220 9.48 -12.43 -14.12
CA MET A 220 9.62 -11.00 -13.83
C MET A 220 8.39 -10.20 -14.28
N GLU A 221 7.83 -10.54 -15.43
CA GLU A 221 6.60 -9.95 -15.95
C GLU A 221 5.44 -10.20 -15.00
N HIS A 222 5.22 -11.45 -14.59
CA HIS A 222 4.18 -11.83 -13.64
C HIS A 222 4.32 -11.09 -12.30
N LYS A 223 5.54 -11.03 -11.73
CA LYS A 223 5.79 -10.31 -10.47
C LYS A 223 5.48 -8.82 -10.57
N TRP A 224 5.78 -8.19 -11.70
CA TRP A 224 5.41 -6.78 -11.93
C TRP A 224 3.89 -6.62 -12.02
N ASP A 225 3.21 -7.55 -12.70
CA ASP A 225 1.76 -7.58 -12.81
C ASP A 225 1.08 -7.86 -11.44
N GLU A 226 1.71 -8.63 -10.55
CA GLU A 226 1.26 -8.81 -9.16
C GLU A 226 1.32 -7.51 -8.34
N ALA A 227 2.29 -6.62 -8.58
CA ALA A 227 2.29 -5.30 -7.94
C ALA A 227 1.11 -4.45 -8.44
N TYR A 228 0.87 -4.45 -9.75
CA TYR A 228 -0.25 -3.76 -10.40
C TYR A 228 -1.61 -4.24 -9.86
N GLY A 229 -1.76 -5.56 -9.68
CA GLY A 229 -2.99 -6.17 -9.20
C GLY A 229 -3.43 -5.73 -7.80
N TYR A 230 -2.53 -5.22 -6.94
CA TYR A 230 -2.94 -4.67 -5.63
C TYR A 230 -3.68 -3.33 -5.73
N LEU A 231 -3.65 -2.67 -6.88
CA LEU A 231 -4.34 -1.39 -7.13
C LEU A 231 -5.57 -1.58 -8.02
N PHE A 232 -5.47 -2.49 -8.99
CA PHE A 232 -6.43 -2.63 -10.08
C PHE A 232 -6.96 -4.05 -10.25
N GLY A 233 -6.68 -4.94 -9.29
CA GLY A 233 -7.07 -6.35 -9.37
C GLY A 233 -8.58 -6.60 -9.37
N GLN A 234 -9.36 -5.66 -8.84
CA GLN A 234 -10.83 -5.70 -8.87
C GLN A 234 -11.44 -4.94 -10.06
N SER A 235 -10.61 -4.29 -10.89
CA SER A 235 -11.10 -3.52 -12.03
C SER A 235 -11.74 -4.43 -13.08
N ALA A 236 -12.91 -4.02 -13.58
CA ALA A 236 -13.61 -4.77 -14.63
C ALA A 236 -12.88 -4.73 -15.99
N ASP A 237 -12.09 -3.67 -16.23
CA ASP A 237 -11.15 -3.58 -17.36
C ASP A 237 -9.75 -3.21 -16.84
N PRO A 238 -8.95 -4.20 -16.41
CA PRO A 238 -7.60 -3.95 -15.96
C PRO A 238 -6.64 -3.44 -17.03
N ALA A 239 -7.03 -3.41 -18.32
CA ALA A 239 -6.23 -2.74 -19.33
C ALA A 239 -6.40 -1.21 -19.29
N ASN A 240 -7.56 -0.73 -18.84
CA ASN A 240 -7.92 0.70 -18.73
C ASN A 240 -8.59 1.00 -17.38
N PRO A 241 -7.91 0.74 -16.24
CA PRO A 241 -8.54 0.73 -14.93
C PRO A 241 -8.98 2.12 -14.45
N LEU A 242 -8.45 3.19 -15.07
CA LEU A 242 -8.76 4.57 -14.68
C LEU A 242 -10.21 4.96 -14.98
N ALA A 243 -10.93 4.21 -15.82
CA ALA A 243 -12.31 4.49 -16.17
C ALA A 243 -13.29 4.27 -14.99
N THR A 244 -12.97 3.35 -14.08
CA THR A 244 -13.77 3.01 -12.89
C THR A 244 -12.99 3.22 -11.59
N LEU A 245 -11.88 3.95 -11.65
CA LEU A 245 -11.04 4.24 -10.50
C LEU A 245 -11.86 4.94 -9.40
N GLY A 246 -11.78 4.38 -8.20
CA GLY A 246 -12.53 4.80 -7.03
C GLY A 246 -13.73 3.92 -6.71
N GLU A 247 -14.16 3.07 -7.65
CA GLU A 247 -15.38 2.27 -7.54
C GLU A 247 -15.11 0.77 -7.48
N ASP A 248 -13.91 0.31 -7.82
CA ASP A 248 -13.61 -1.11 -7.99
C ASP A 248 -13.31 -1.84 -6.66
N ASP A 249 -12.68 -1.15 -5.70
CA ASP A 249 -12.45 -1.66 -4.34
C ASP A 249 -12.35 -0.53 -3.30
N GLN A 250 -12.57 -0.86 -2.04
CA GLN A 250 -12.52 0.09 -0.90
C GLN A 250 -11.11 0.37 -0.34
N PHE A 251 -10.07 0.05 -1.11
CA PHE A 251 -8.69 0.12 -0.68
C PHE A 251 -7.86 1.06 -1.58
N LEU A 252 -6.75 0.60 -2.18
CA LEU A 252 -5.88 1.50 -2.93
C LEU A 252 -6.61 2.13 -4.13
N ASN A 253 -7.57 1.43 -4.75
CA ASN A 253 -8.36 1.97 -5.83
C ASN A 253 -9.16 3.21 -5.38
N GLU A 254 -9.97 3.08 -4.31
CA GLU A 254 -10.70 4.20 -3.67
C GLU A 254 -9.78 5.37 -3.34
N TYR A 255 -8.64 5.10 -2.71
CA TYR A 255 -7.80 6.17 -2.18
C TYR A 255 -6.90 6.85 -3.21
N ILE A 256 -6.53 6.16 -4.29
CA ILE A 256 -5.89 6.82 -5.43
C ILE A 256 -6.90 7.79 -6.08
N ALA A 257 -8.16 7.38 -6.30
CA ALA A 257 -9.21 8.30 -6.78
C ALA A 257 -9.39 9.50 -5.84
N ALA A 258 -9.50 9.26 -4.54
CA ALA A 258 -9.73 10.32 -3.57
C ALA A 258 -8.61 11.37 -3.55
N VAL A 259 -7.35 10.95 -3.72
CA VAL A 259 -6.21 11.88 -3.83
C VAL A 259 -6.14 12.54 -5.20
N ASP A 260 -6.47 11.83 -6.28
CA ASP A 260 -6.48 12.41 -7.63
C ASP A 260 -7.57 13.49 -7.80
N ALA A 261 -8.68 13.35 -7.07
CA ALA A 261 -9.74 14.35 -7.03
C ALA A 261 -9.37 15.63 -6.27
N ASP A 262 -8.33 15.59 -5.44
CA ASP A 262 -7.79 16.76 -4.75
C ASP A 262 -6.97 17.60 -5.74
N THR A 263 -7.30 18.88 -5.86
CA THR A 263 -6.65 19.79 -6.81
C THR A 263 -5.15 19.97 -6.55
N ASP A 264 -4.69 19.79 -5.32
CA ASP A 264 -3.27 19.89 -4.97
C ASP A 264 -2.47 18.64 -5.36
N PHE A 265 -3.15 17.51 -5.65
CA PHE A 265 -2.53 16.22 -5.98
C PHE A 265 -3.05 15.60 -7.29
N ASN A 266 -3.84 16.33 -8.07
CA ASN A 266 -4.42 15.86 -9.32
C ASN A 266 -3.36 15.36 -10.32
N GLY A 267 -3.67 14.28 -11.03
CA GLY A 267 -2.78 13.62 -11.99
C GLY A 267 -1.94 12.50 -11.38
N ILE A 268 -2.04 12.25 -10.07
CA ILE A 268 -1.35 11.15 -9.41
C ILE A 268 -1.80 9.79 -9.95
N ALA A 269 -3.08 9.62 -10.27
CA ALA A 269 -3.62 8.37 -10.79
C ALA A 269 -2.99 8.03 -12.16
N GLN A 270 -2.97 9.01 -13.07
CA GLN A 270 -2.34 8.87 -14.38
C GLN A 270 -0.84 8.58 -14.25
N THR A 271 -0.15 9.30 -13.35
CA THR A 271 1.28 9.11 -13.13
C THR A 271 1.61 7.69 -12.64
N ILE A 272 0.81 7.14 -11.72
CA ILE A 272 0.98 5.77 -11.24
C ILE A 272 0.73 4.77 -12.38
N PHE A 273 -0.37 4.92 -13.13
CA PHE A 273 -0.70 4.04 -14.23
C PHE A 273 0.36 4.03 -15.33
N ASP A 274 0.79 5.22 -15.77
CA ASP A 274 1.83 5.38 -16.80
C ASP A 274 3.15 4.75 -16.36
N ALA A 275 3.49 4.83 -15.07
CA ALA A 275 4.69 4.21 -14.54
C ALA A 275 4.61 2.68 -14.54
N PHE A 276 3.48 2.10 -14.15
CA PHE A 276 3.27 0.65 -14.28
C PHE A 276 3.37 0.20 -15.74
N LEU A 277 2.71 0.92 -16.64
CA LEU A 277 2.67 0.64 -18.07
C LEU A 277 4.07 0.68 -18.70
N ARG A 278 4.81 1.78 -18.45
CA ARG A 278 6.16 1.97 -18.96
C ARG A 278 7.17 1.01 -18.34
N GLY A 279 7.04 0.71 -17.05
CA GLY A 279 7.92 -0.26 -16.39
C GLY A 279 7.70 -1.68 -16.89
N ARG A 280 6.45 -2.07 -17.16
CA ARG A 280 6.13 -3.36 -17.78
C ARG A 280 6.65 -3.45 -19.21
N ALA A 281 6.54 -2.38 -20.00
CA ALA A 281 7.14 -2.29 -21.33
C ALA A 281 8.68 -2.34 -21.29
N ALA A 282 9.30 -1.70 -20.30
CA ALA A 282 10.74 -1.75 -20.07
C ALA A 282 11.23 -3.19 -19.76
N ILE A 283 10.46 -3.95 -18.97
CA ILE A 283 10.73 -5.39 -18.75
C ILE A 283 10.70 -6.15 -20.07
N VAL A 284 9.71 -5.92 -20.94
CA VAL A 284 9.65 -6.58 -22.27
C VAL A 284 10.85 -6.20 -23.14
N ALA A 285 11.29 -4.94 -23.08
CA ALA A 285 12.44 -4.45 -23.83
C ALA A 285 13.80 -4.84 -23.22
N GLY A 286 13.83 -5.48 -22.04
CA GLY A 286 15.06 -5.77 -21.30
C GLY A 286 15.76 -4.54 -20.69
N ASP A 287 15.10 -3.38 -20.65
CA ASP A 287 15.62 -2.16 -20.04
C ASP A 287 15.29 -2.10 -18.53
N TYR A 288 16.09 -2.82 -17.75
CA TYR A 288 15.89 -2.87 -16.30
C TYR A 288 16.24 -1.57 -15.58
N GLY A 289 17.05 -0.70 -16.20
CA GLY A 289 17.31 0.63 -15.67
C GLY A 289 16.06 1.51 -15.72
N GLU A 290 15.31 1.45 -16.83
CA GLU A 290 14.02 2.11 -16.92
C GLU A 290 12.96 1.47 -16.02
N ARG A 291 12.89 0.15 -15.96
CA ARG A 291 12.02 -0.56 -14.99
C ARG A 291 12.21 -0.03 -13.57
N ASP A 292 13.45 0.09 -13.11
CA ASP A 292 13.76 0.54 -11.75
C ASP A 292 13.39 2.01 -11.54
N ARG A 293 13.58 2.87 -12.55
CA ARG A 293 13.10 4.27 -12.52
C ARG A 293 11.59 4.34 -12.37
N GLN A 294 10.83 3.52 -13.11
CA GLN A 294 9.38 3.49 -13.00
C GLN A 294 8.90 2.92 -11.66
N ALA A 295 9.59 1.91 -11.11
CA ALA A 295 9.31 1.41 -9.76
C ALA A 295 9.47 2.50 -8.69
N ASP A 296 10.46 3.37 -8.83
CA ASP A 296 10.68 4.49 -7.91
C ASP A 296 9.61 5.58 -8.00
N ILE A 297 9.09 5.86 -9.21
CA ILE A 297 7.93 6.74 -9.39
C ILE A 297 6.72 6.16 -8.67
N ILE A 298 6.42 4.86 -8.87
CA ILE A 298 5.30 4.18 -8.21
C ILE A 298 5.45 4.25 -6.69
N ARG A 299 6.65 4.00 -6.16
CA ARG A 299 6.96 4.08 -4.72
C ARG A 299 6.70 5.46 -4.15
N GLU A 300 7.12 6.52 -4.85
CA GLU A 300 6.90 7.89 -4.41
C GLU A 300 5.40 8.19 -4.30
N HIS A 301 4.67 7.95 -5.38
CA HIS A 301 3.28 8.38 -5.50
C HIS A 301 2.34 7.56 -4.62
N LEU A 302 2.49 6.23 -4.54
CA LEU A 302 1.68 5.42 -3.63
C LEU A 302 1.98 5.72 -2.16
N SER A 303 3.24 6.00 -1.81
CA SER A 303 3.57 6.45 -0.46
C SER A 303 2.91 7.81 -0.14
N ARG A 304 2.86 8.72 -1.11
CA ARG A 304 2.19 10.02 -0.98
C ARG A 304 0.68 9.86 -0.78
N VAL A 305 0.02 8.94 -1.48
CA VAL A 305 -1.42 8.66 -1.29
C VAL A 305 -1.73 8.36 0.18
N ILE A 306 -0.95 7.49 0.82
CA ILE A 306 -1.14 7.14 2.24
C ILE A 306 -0.95 8.36 3.14
N ALA A 307 0.08 9.17 2.90
CA ALA A 307 0.37 10.36 3.71
C ALA A 307 -0.70 11.45 3.58
N VAL A 308 -1.18 11.70 2.35
CA VAL A 308 -2.24 12.68 2.07
C VAL A 308 -3.52 12.27 2.77
N ARG A 309 -3.96 11.01 2.60
CA ARG A 309 -5.19 10.54 3.24
C ARG A 309 -5.08 10.48 4.76
N GLY A 310 -3.92 10.08 5.31
CA GLY A 310 -3.67 10.18 6.74
C GLY A 310 -3.81 11.60 7.27
N THR A 311 -3.24 12.59 6.58
CA THR A 311 -3.33 14.01 6.94
C THR A 311 -4.77 14.52 6.83
N PHE A 312 -5.48 14.18 5.75
CA PHE A 312 -6.89 14.52 5.55
C PHE A 312 -7.78 14.06 6.69
N TYR A 313 -7.64 12.79 7.10
CA TYR A 313 -8.48 12.24 8.17
C TYR A 313 -8.11 12.78 9.55
N LEU A 314 -6.83 13.09 9.79
CA LEU A 314 -6.43 13.85 10.98
C LEU A 314 -7.06 15.24 11.00
N ALA A 315 -7.04 15.96 9.88
CA ALA A 315 -7.67 17.28 9.76
C ALA A 315 -9.17 17.21 10.05
N ARG A 316 -9.88 16.27 9.42
CA ARG A 316 -11.32 16.04 9.69
C ARG A 316 -11.60 15.65 11.13
N GLY A 317 -10.75 14.83 11.74
CA GLY A 317 -10.84 14.44 13.14
C GLY A 317 -10.69 15.62 14.09
N ALA A 318 -9.70 16.48 13.82
CA ALA A 318 -9.45 17.70 14.59
C ALA A 318 -10.68 18.63 14.60
N ASP A 319 -11.32 18.83 13.45
CA ASP A 319 -12.47 19.74 13.34
C ASP A 319 -13.76 19.18 13.96
N ALA A 320 -13.89 17.85 14.06
CA ALA A 320 -15.14 17.18 14.44
C ALA A 320 -15.14 16.56 15.86
N THR A 321 -14.08 16.74 16.66
CA THR A 321 -14.03 16.21 18.04
C THR A 321 -14.52 17.20 19.10
N GLU A 322 -14.74 18.47 18.73
CA GLU A 322 -14.98 19.56 19.68
C GLU A 322 -16.36 19.53 20.36
N THR A 323 -17.39 18.92 19.75
CA THR A 323 -18.75 18.91 20.30
C THR A 323 -19.32 17.50 20.40
N GLU A 324 -20.20 17.26 21.38
CA GLU A 324 -20.86 15.95 21.54
C GLU A 324 -21.61 15.51 20.27
N THR A 325 -22.19 16.45 19.53
CA THR A 325 -22.97 16.16 18.31
C THR A 325 -22.09 15.80 17.11
N THR A 326 -20.83 16.21 17.09
CA THR A 326 -19.87 15.94 16.00
C THR A 326 -18.90 14.83 16.34
N ARG A 327 -18.71 14.53 17.64
CA ARG A 327 -17.72 13.59 18.18
C ARG A 327 -17.72 12.22 17.51
N GLY A 328 -18.89 11.63 17.26
CA GLY A 328 -18.95 10.33 16.57
C GLY A 328 -18.37 10.39 15.15
N GLY A 329 -18.55 11.51 14.45
CA GLY A 329 -17.90 11.75 13.16
C GLY A 329 -16.40 12.00 13.28
N GLY A 330 -15.97 12.72 14.33
CA GLY A 330 -14.55 12.91 14.65
C GLY A 330 -13.83 11.60 14.96
N PHE A 331 -14.43 10.72 15.77
CA PHE A 331 -13.87 9.41 16.11
C PHE A 331 -13.75 8.51 14.88
N HIS A 332 -14.74 8.57 13.99
CA HIS A 332 -14.69 7.87 12.72
C HIS A 332 -13.50 8.31 11.88
N ALA A 333 -13.35 9.62 11.67
CA ALA A 333 -12.22 10.18 10.93
C ALA A 333 -10.89 9.84 11.60
N LEU A 334 -10.78 9.93 12.92
CA LEU A 334 -9.55 9.59 13.64
C LEU A 334 -9.23 8.09 13.61
N SER A 335 -10.24 7.22 13.52
CA SER A 335 -10.03 5.77 13.37
C SER A 335 -9.53 5.42 11.96
N GLU A 336 -10.02 6.11 10.92
CA GLU A 336 -9.45 6.04 9.58
C GLU A 336 -8.01 6.57 9.56
N ALA A 337 -7.78 7.75 10.16
CA ALA A 337 -6.45 8.35 10.30
C ALA A 337 -5.47 7.42 10.99
N TYR A 338 -5.88 6.74 12.07
CA TYR A 338 -5.05 5.76 12.77
C TYR A 338 -4.52 4.71 11.80
N GLY A 339 -5.38 4.11 10.98
CA GLY A 339 -4.94 3.06 10.04
C GLY A 339 -4.04 3.60 8.91
N PHE A 340 -4.26 4.84 8.44
CA PHE A 340 -3.34 5.49 7.50
C PHE A 340 -1.97 5.82 8.13
N VAL A 341 -1.95 6.35 9.35
CA VAL A 341 -0.71 6.61 10.11
C VAL A 341 0.02 5.30 10.37
N TYR A 342 -0.70 4.24 10.76
CA TYR A 342 -0.14 2.89 10.88
C TYR A 342 0.52 2.42 9.57
N SER A 343 -0.12 2.72 8.44
CA SER A 343 0.35 2.35 7.11
C SER A 343 1.64 3.07 6.67
N LEU A 344 2.02 4.18 7.31
CA LEU A 344 3.23 4.94 6.96
C LEU A 344 4.51 4.11 7.12
N GLN A 345 4.54 3.10 8.01
CA GLN A 345 5.72 2.23 8.21
C GLN A 345 6.01 1.32 7.00
N PHE A 346 5.07 1.20 6.06
CA PHE A 346 5.21 0.38 4.84
C PHE A 346 5.48 1.20 3.58
N THR A 347 5.53 2.53 3.71
CA THR A 347 5.89 3.42 2.61
C THR A 347 7.33 3.17 2.15
N ARG A 348 7.71 3.74 1.00
CA ARG A 348 9.05 3.56 0.43
C ARG A 348 9.59 4.89 -0.09
N LYS A 349 10.68 5.38 0.51
CA LYS A 349 11.43 6.52 -0.02
C LYS A 349 12.14 6.10 -1.32
N PRO A 350 11.87 6.75 -2.46
CA PRO A 350 12.50 6.43 -3.75
C PRO A 350 14.03 6.43 -3.67
N GLY A 351 14.68 5.52 -4.40
CA GLY A 351 16.15 5.39 -4.39
C GLY A 351 16.75 4.95 -3.06
N THR A 352 15.95 4.60 -2.06
CA THR A 352 16.41 4.09 -0.76
C THR A 352 15.80 2.73 -0.44
N GLY A 353 16.31 2.10 0.62
CA GLY A 353 15.77 0.86 1.21
C GLY A 353 14.84 1.08 2.40
N ALA A 354 14.32 2.29 2.63
CA ALA A 354 13.69 2.65 3.91
C ALA A 354 12.29 3.30 3.75
N PRO A 355 11.43 3.17 4.76
CA PRO A 355 10.15 3.87 4.81
C PRO A 355 10.31 5.34 5.18
N TYR A 356 9.23 6.13 4.98
CA TYR A 356 9.15 7.52 5.44
C TYR A 356 9.21 7.66 6.95
N PHE A 357 8.56 6.73 7.65
CA PHE A 357 8.56 6.61 9.10
C PHE A 357 8.93 5.17 9.50
N SER A 358 9.75 5.01 10.54
CA SER A 358 9.97 3.70 11.14
C SER A 358 8.72 3.23 11.88
N ARG A 359 8.66 1.94 12.21
CA ARG A 359 7.59 1.41 13.06
C ARG A 359 7.54 2.13 14.40
N GLU A 360 8.69 2.38 15.01
CA GLU A 360 8.78 3.09 16.31
C GLU A 360 8.23 4.51 16.22
N GLU A 361 8.57 5.25 15.16
CA GLU A 361 8.02 6.59 14.92
C GLU A 361 6.51 6.53 14.73
N VAL A 362 6.01 5.59 13.92
CA VAL A 362 4.57 5.38 13.72
C VAL A 362 3.87 5.07 15.04
N GLN A 363 4.42 4.18 15.88
CA GLN A 363 3.83 3.87 17.18
C GLN A 363 3.79 5.09 18.11
N GLN A 364 4.77 6.00 18.04
CA GLN A 364 4.76 7.25 18.80
C GLN A 364 3.67 8.22 18.30
N LEU A 365 3.47 8.32 16.98
CA LEU A 365 2.38 9.11 16.41
C LEU A 365 1.01 8.55 16.83
N LEU A 366 0.82 7.24 16.76
CA LEU A 366 -0.42 6.59 17.19
C LEU A 366 -0.64 6.74 18.69
N ALA A 367 0.41 6.61 19.51
CA ALA A 367 0.32 6.83 20.95
C ALA A 367 -0.05 8.28 21.31
N THR A 368 0.35 9.25 20.50
CA THR A 368 -0.09 10.65 20.68
C THR A 368 -1.60 10.78 20.52
N LEU A 369 -2.21 10.00 19.63
CA LEU A 369 -3.66 9.99 19.41
C LEU A 369 -4.42 9.20 20.48
N THR A 370 -3.87 8.07 20.97
CA THR A 370 -4.64 7.10 21.77
C THR A 370 -4.17 6.90 23.20
N GLU A 371 -2.97 7.34 23.55
CA GLU A 371 -2.32 7.11 24.85
C GLU A 371 -1.94 8.40 25.59
N SER A 372 -2.22 9.58 25.02
CA SER A 372 -2.04 10.87 25.70
C SER A 372 -2.96 11.04 26.91
N SER A 373 -4.06 10.29 26.96
CA SER A 373 -4.99 10.15 28.08
C SER A 373 -5.43 8.68 28.25
N PRO A 374 -5.80 8.24 29.47
CA PRO A 374 -6.45 6.93 29.68
C PRO A 374 -7.72 6.72 28.83
N ASN A 375 -8.39 7.80 28.42
CA ASN A 375 -9.62 7.70 27.62
C ASN A 375 -9.36 7.81 26.10
N GLY A 376 -8.12 7.83 25.61
CA GLY A 376 -7.83 7.85 24.17
C GLY A 376 -8.50 9.02 23.43
N LEU A 377 -9.25 8.72 22.35
CA LEU A 377 -9.88 9.74 21.49
C LEU A 377 -10.91 10.61 22.22
N TRP A 378 -11.40 10.18 23.37
CA TRP A 378 -12.32 10.99 24.18
C TRP A 378 -11.68 12.27 24.74
N ASP A 379 -10.36 12.26 24.96
CA ASP A 379 -9.62 13.36 25.55
C ASP A 379 -8.49 13.87 24.66
N VAL A 380 -8.30 13.29 23.47
CA VAL A 380 -7.28 13.76 22.52
C VAL A 380 -7.55 15.22 22.15
N THR A 381 -6.51 16.04 22.17
CA THR A 381 -6.68 17.47 21.87
C THR A 381 -6.50 17.75 20.39
N HIS A 382 -7.11 18.84 19.96
CA HIS A 382 -6.93 19.38 18.62
C HIS A 382 -5.44 19.66 18.29
N ASP A 383 -4.66 20.11 19.28
CA ASP A 383 -3.22 20.33 19.13
C ASP A 383 -2.44 19.02 18.96
N ASP A 384 -2.81 17.95 19.69
CA ASP A 384 -2.23 16.62 19.51
C ASP A 384 -2.45 16.12 18.07
N ILE A 385 -3.70 16.18 17.58
CA ILE A 385 -4.06 15.73 16.23
C ILE A 385 -3.31 16.53 15.16
N ARG A 386 -3.30 17.86 15.29
CA ARG A 386 -2.58 18.73 14.35
C ARG A 386 -1.07 18.53 14.38
N SER A 387 -0.49 18.23 15.54
CA SER A 387 0.94 17.93 15.64
C SER A 387 1.32 16.67 14.84
N VAL A 388 0.51 15.62 14.90
CA VAL A 388 0.70 14.40 14.10
C VAL A 388 0.55 14.72 12.61
N ALA A 389 -0.49 15.46 12.24
CA ALA A 389 -0.74 15.83 10.84
C ALA A 389 0.41 16.67 10.25
N GLN A 390 0.94 17.62 11.01
CA GLN A 390 2.08 18.44 10.60
C GLN A 390 3.34 17.60 10.42
N LEU A 391 3.62 16.67 11.34
CA LEU A 391 4.78 15.77 11.22
C LEU A 391 4.72 14.90 9.95
N VAL A 392 3.53 14.39 9.61
CA VAL A 392 3.32 13.59 8.40
C VAL A 392 3.51 14.45 7.15
N SER A 393 2.80 15.58 7.05
CA SER A 393 2.87 16.47 5.89
C SER A 393 4.28 17.04 5.65
N ASP A 394 4.97 17.48 6.71
CA ASP A 394 6.37 17.95 6.64
C ASP A 394 7.33 16.88 6.12
N ARG A 395 7.14 15.61 6.51
CA ARG A 395 8.01 14.51 6.05
C ARG A 395 7.85 14.25 4.56
N PHE A 396 6.64 14.43 4.04
CA PHE A 396 6.31 14.19 2.64
C PHE A 396 6.41 15.44 1.76
N GLY A 397 6.67 16.60 2.35
CA GLY A 397 6.95 17.84 1.63
C GLY A 397 5.70 18.52 1.06
N PHE A 398 4.52 18.31 1.65
CA PHE A 398 3.29 19.04 1.32
C PHE A 398 2.78 19.83 2.54
N SER A 399 1.96 20.86 2.33
CA SER A 399 1.35 21.62 3.42
C SER A 399 0.11 20.90 3.98
N PHE A 400 -0.15 21.06 5.28
CA PHE A 400 -1.38 20.56 5.92
C PHE A 400 -2.64 20.94 5.14
N ASP A 401 -2.80 22.22 4.77
CA ASP A 401 -3.97 22.72 4.04
C ASP A 401 -4.17 22.02 2.69
N ALA A 402 -3.08 21.65 2.00
CA ALA A 402 -3.15 20.98 0.71
C ALA A 402 -3.78 19.59 0.81
N ALA A 403 -3.61 18.91 1.95
CA ALA A 403 -4.17 17.58 2.18
C ALA A 403 -5.47 17.60 3.01
N ALA A 404 -5.96 18.78 3.42
CA ALA A 404 -7.16 18.91 4.25
C ALA A 404 -8.44 19.18 3.44
N ASN A 405 -8.36 19.23 2.11
CA ASN A 405 -9.43 19.62 1.19
C ASN A 405 -10.54 18.57 1.00
#